data_AF-A0A6P6P9J9-F1
#
_entry.id   AF-A0A6P6P9J9-F1
#
_cell.length_a   1.000
_cell.length_b   1.000
_cell.length_c   1.000
_cell.angle_alpha   90.00
_cell.angle_beta   90.00
_cell.angle_gamma   90.00
#
_symmetry.space_group_name_H-M   'P 1'
#
loop_
_entity.id
_entity.type
_entity.pdbx_description
1 polymer ?
#
loop_
_entity_poly.entity_id
_entity_poly.type
_entity_poly.pdbx_seq_one_letter_code
_entity_poly.pdbx_strand_id
1 'polypeptide(L)'
;MKKRESMNPGFVMDIVELESFVNSPPRGFFVESRADCRVVKWDPENSCVFIDEVQTSEGKVIFCNSPGRKVIVRTLGEYTDLRRQLTSKTTYILVSACTKTKVKEKRKDYVTALGYYVVAINGRHPMIKWEMERGLDMTISSVAGESYSVDVDVSAALQGWVGESFQILDDGEKVKPIWRDTHFIIEYCSDALFDFPYWFGFSKRQFTVSYHGRGDQHPKCCVKQQISTENRHQSMEI
;
A
#
# COMPACT_ATOMS: atom_id res chain seq x y z
N MET A 1 -15.14 21.49 12.69
CA MET A 1 -14.36 21.00 11.52
C MET A 1 -12.88 21.13 11.81
N LYS A 2 -12.19 20.03 12.17
CA LYS A 2 -10.72 20.03 12.24
C LYS A 2 -10.17 19.88 10.82
N LYS A 3 -9.64 20.96 10.25
CA LYS A 3 -8.76 20.88 9.08
C LYS A 3 -7.57 20.01 9.48
N ARG A 4 -7.41 18.82 8.90
CA ARG A 4 -6.13 18.11 8.96
C ARG A 4 -5.12 18.95 8.19
N GLU A 5 -3.98 19.20 8.83
CA GLU A 5 -2.81 19.83 8.23
C GLU A 5 -2.42 19.07 6.96
N SER A 6 -1.94 19.83 5.97
CA SER A 6 -1.36 19.30 4.74
C SER A 6 -0.34 18.19 5.05
N MET A 7 -0.38 17.08 4.31
CA MET A 7 0.80 16.21 4.18
C MET A 7 2.01 17.12 3.90
N ASN A 8 2.97 17.12 4.82
CA ASN A 8 4.16 17.96 4.76
C ASN A 8 4.82 17.75 3.38
N PRO A 9 5.09 18.78 2.57
CA PRO A 9 5.62 18.60 1.21
C PRO A 9 6.94 17.81 1.14
N GLY A 10 7.66 17.68 2.27
CA GLY A 10 8.85 16.85 2.41
C GLY A 10 8.63 15.43 2.98
N PHE A 11 7.39 14.95 3.12
CA PHE A 11 7.17 13.59 3.64
C PHE A 11 7.71 12.54 2.66
N VAL A 12 8.28 11.46 3.21
CA VAL A 12 8.79 10.34 2.41
C VAL A 12 7.71 9.27 2.26
N MET A 13 7.18 8.82 3.39
CA MET A 13 6.07 7.89 3.49
C MET A 13 5.15 8.32 4.63
N ASP A 14 3.93 7.82 4.61
CA ASP A 14 2.99 7.94 5.72
C ASP A 14 2.15 6.65 5.82
N ILE A 15 1.65 6.35 7.00
CA ILE A 15 0.82 5.17 7.24
C ILE A 15 -0.42 5.55 8.04
N VAL A 16 -1.58 5.18 7.52
CA VAL A 16 -2.87 5.47 8.14
C VAL A 16 -3.69 4.19 8.19
N GLU A 17 -4.28 3.88 9.33
CA GLU A 17 -5.23 2.78 9.44
C GLU A 17 -6.38 2.96 8.44
N LEU A 18 -6.83 1.88 7.79
CA LEU A 18 -7.89 1.93 6.77
C LEU A 18 -9.15 2.63 7.28
N GLU A 19 -9.61 2.31 8.49
CA GLU A 19 -10.81 2.93 9.06
C GLU A 19 -10.60 4.43 9.31
N SER A 20 -9.44 4.82 9.83
CA SER A 20 -9.06 6.22 9.99
C SER A 20 -8.95 6.97 8.65
N PHE A 21 -8.55 6.27 7.58
CA PHE A 21 -8.48 6.79 6.22
C PHE A 21 -9.87 7.01 5.64
N VAL A 22 -10.78 6.05 5.80
CA VAL A 22 -12.15 6.14 5.26
C VAL A 22 -12.98 7.16 6.03
N ASN A 23 -12.86 7.20 7.35
CA ASN A 23 -13.62 8.12 8.21
C ASN A 23 -13.12 9.58 8.13
N SER A 24 -11.85 9.77 7.80
CA SER A 24 -11.25 11.10 7.66
C SER A 24 -10.24 11.11 6.52
N PRO A 25 -10.72 11.10 5.25
CA PRO A 25 -9.85 10.97 4.09
C PRO A 25 -8.84 12.11 3.97
N PRO A 26 -7.61 11.84 3.49
CA PRO A 26 -6.66 12.89 3.19
C PRO A 26 -7.14 13.77 2.03
N ARG A 27 -6.50 14.93 1.84
CA ARG A 27 -6.86 15.84 0.74
C ARG A 27 -6.75 15.12 -0.60
N GLY A 28 -7.75 15.33 -1.45
CA GLY A 28 -7.84 14.68 -2.76
C GLY A 28 -8.55 13.33 -2.71
N PHE A 29 -9.04 12.88 -1.55
CA PHE A 29 -9.89 11.70 -1.42
C PHE A 29 -11.28 12.08 -0.92
N PHE A 30 -12.28 11.35 -1.41
CA PHE A 30 -13.69 11.53 -1.08
C PHE A 30 -14.31 10.16 -0.85
N VAL A 31 -15.15 10.05 0.18
CA VAL A 31 -15.80 8.78 0.53
C VAL A 31 -17.31 8.96 0.41
N GLU A 32 -17.94 8.06 -0.34
CA GLU A 32 -19.39 7.92 -0.44
C GLU A 32 -19.83 6.68 0.32
N SER A 33 -20.58 6.84 1.41
CA SER A 33 -21.22 5.73 2.11
C SER A 33 -22.48 5.31 1.36
N ARG A 34 -22.58 4.03 1.05
CA ARG A 34 -23.76 3.33 0.51
C ARG A 34 -24.03 2.15 1.42
N ALA A 35 -25.29 1.74 1.60
CA ALA A 35 -25.74 0.65 2.49
C ALA A 35 -24.62 -0.15 3.20
N ASP A 36 -24.06 -1.16 2.53
CA ASP A 36 -22.98 -2.03 3.05
C ASP A 36 -21.60 -1.77 2.40
N CYS A 37 -21.44 -0.65 1.69
CA CYS A 37 -20.19 -0.32 1.03
C CYS A 37 -19.77 1.16 1.13
N ARG A 38 -18.49 1.36 1.38
CA ARG A 38 -17.84 2.67 1.43
C ARG A 38 -17.00 2.82 0.17
N VAL A 39 -17.39 3.72 -0.71
CA VAL A 39 -16.78 3.93 -2.02
C VAL A 39 -15.81 5.11 -1.92
N VAL A 40 -14.53 4.83 -2.11
CA VAL A 40 -13.45 5.81 -2.07
C VAL A 40 -13.14 6.27 -3.50
N LYS A 41 -13.31 7.57 -3.74
CA LYS A 41 -12.90 8.28 -4.95
C LYS A 41 -11.70 9.16 -4.65
N TRP A 42 -10.90 9.47 -5.66
CA TRP A 42 -9.75 10.36 -5.50
C TRP A 42 -9.50 11.23 -6.73
N ASP A 43 -8.71 12.27 -6.53
CA ASP A 43 -8.17 13.13 -7.57
C ASP A 43 -6.99 12.43 -8.28
N PRO A 44 -7.13 12.06 -9.57
CA PRO A 44 -6.07 11.37 -10.30
C PRO A 44 -4.88 12.27 -10.64
N GLU A 45 -4.95 13.60 -10.45
CA GLU A 45 -3.83 14.48 -10.75
C GLU A 45 -2.64 14.25 -9.81
N ASN A 46 -2.92 13.99 -8.53
CA ASN A 46 -1.89 13.94 -7.48
C ASN A 46 -1.67 12.56 -6.86
N SER A 47 -2.54 11.59 -7.14
CA SER A 47 -2.58 10.30 -6.46
C SER A 47 -2.63 9.13 -7.43
N CYS A 48 -1.81 8.10 -7.15
CA CYS A 48 -1.89 6.77 -7.74
C CYS A 48 -2.40 5.81 -6.66
N VAL A 49 -3.46 5.06 -6.92
CA VAL A 49 -4.04 4.14 -5.93
C VAL A 49 -3.95 2.73 -6.49
N PHE A 50 -3.20 1.86 -5.81
CA PHE A 50 -3.05 0.43 -6.13
C PHE A 50 -3.60 -0.39 -4.97
N ILE A 51 -4.91 -0.24 -4.73
CA ILE A 51 -5.61 -0.86 -3.61
C ILE A 51 -6.74 -1.71 -4.14
N ASP A 52 -6.73 -3.00 -3.79
CA ASP A 52 -7.83 -3.92 -4.08
C ASP A 52 -9.06 -3.59 -3.21
N GLU A 53 -10.22 -4.07 -3.62
CA GLU A 53 -11.41 -4.04 -2.76
C GLU A 53 -11.15 -4.86 -1.49
N VAL A 54 -11.57 -4.33 -0.34
CA VAL A 54 -11.33 -4.97 0.96
C VAL A 54 -12.62 -5.11 1.75
N GLN A 55 -12.82 -6.27 2.36
CA GLN A 55 -13.93 -6.52 3.27
C GLN A 55 -13.50 -6.20 4.70
N THR A 56 -14.26 -5.34 5.37
CA THR A 56 -14.05 -4.97 6.77
C THR A 56 -15.25 -5.41 7.62
N SER A 57 -15.13 -5.31 8.95
CA SER A 57 -16.26 -5.52 9.86
C SER A 57 -17.38 -4.49 9.67
N GLU A 58 -17.05 -3.30 9.19
CA GLU A 58 -18.00 -2.21 8.88
C GLU A 58 -18.56 -2.27 7.44
N GLY A 59 -18.23 -3.31 6.68
CA GLY A 59 -18.68 -3.49 5.30
C GLY A 59 -17.56 -3.44 4.27
N LYS A 60 -17.92 -3.36 3.00
CA LYS A 60 -16.97 -3.43 1.87
C LYS A 60 -16.39 -2.04 1.58
N VAL A 61 -15.07 -1.92 1.44
CA VAL A 61 -14.41 -0.69 0.98
C VAL A 61 -13.94 -0.87 -0.46
N ILE A 62 -14.37 0.04 -1.34
CA ILE A 62 -14.11 -0.02 -2.79
C ILE A 62 -13.36 1.24 -3.22
N PHE A 63 -12.16 1.09 -3.79
CA PHE A 63 -11.42 2.19 -4.40
C PHE A 63 -11.77 2.30 -5.89
N CYS A 64 -12.60 3.28 -6.25
CA CYS A 64 -13.16 3.45 -7.60
C CYS A 64 -12.10 3.63 -8.69
N ASN A 65 -12.09 2.79 -9.72
CA ASN A 65 -11.10 2.82 -10.82
C ASN A 65 -9.67 2.47 -10.39
N SER A 66 -9.51 1.81 -9.23
CA SER A 66 -8.22 1.28 -8.84
C SER A 66 -7.93 0.07 -9.73
N PRO A 67 -6.75 -0.04 -10.35
CA PRO A 67 -6.33 -1.25 -11.05
C PRO A 67 -6.03 -2.40 -10.06
N GLY A 68 -6.13 -2.14 -8.75
CA GLY A 68 -5.73 -3.08 -7.72
C GLY A 68 -4.20 -3.15 -7.59
N ARG A 69 -3.70 -4.25 -7.03
CA ARG A 69 -2.24 -4.48 -6.89
C ARG A 69 -1.55 -4.92 -8.17
N LYS A 70 -2.26 -5.08 -9.28
CA LYS A 70 -1.72 -5.56 -10.54
C LYS A 70 -2.07 -4.61 -11.67
N VAL A 71 -1.08 -3.86 -12.14
CA VAL A 71 -1.21 -2.91 -13.25
C VAL A 71 -0.72 -3.58 -14.52
N ILE A 72 -1.55 -3.61 -15.55
CA ILE A 72 -1.18 -4.14 -16.87
C ILE A 72 -0.95 -2.96 -17.80
N VAL A 73 0.21 -2.93 -18.46
CA VAL A 73 0.56 -1.98 -19.51
C VAL A 73 0.90 -2.74 -20.79
N ARG A 74 0.43 -2.25 -21.93
CA ARG A 74 0.59 -2.90 -23.24
C ARG A 74 1.50 -2.13 -24.18
N THR A 75 1.59 -0.83 -23.99
CA THR A 75 2.40 0.05 -24.84
C THR A 75 3.54 0.70 -24.09
N LEU A 76 4.59 1.07 -24.83
CA LEU A 76 5.69 1.88 -24.29
C LEU A 76 5.19 3.24 -23.75
N GLY A 77 4.15 3.81 -24.36
CA GLY A 77 3.51 5.03 -23.90
C GLY A 77 2.87 4.85 -22.53
N GLU A 78 2.07 3.79 -22.34
CA GLU A 78 1.46 3.46 -21.06
C GLU A 78 2.50 3.19 -19.97
N TYR A 79 3.58 2.49 -20.29
CA TYR A 79 4.69 2.27 -19.35
C TYR A 79 5.38 3.59 -18.97
N THR A 80 5.64 4.46 -19.96
CA THR A 80 6.27 5.77 -19.73
C THR A 80 5.37 6.67 -18.87
N ASP A 81 4.06 6.64 -19.12
CA ASP A 81 3.08 7.37 -18.33
C ASP A 81 3.00 6.81 -16.90
N LEU A 82 2.98 5.49 -16.72
CA LEU A 82 3.00 4.85 -15.40
C LEU A 82 4.28 5.22 -14.63
N ARG A 83 5.45 5.15 -15.27
CA ARG A 83 6.73 5.57 -14.70
C ARG A 83 6.67 7.03 -14.26
N ARG A 84 6.16 7.93 -15.12
CA ARG A 84 5.97 9.35 -14.77
C ARG A 84 5.05 9.49 -13.56
N GLN A 85 3.96 8.74 -13.50
CA GLN A 85 3.01 8.79 -12.39
C GLN A 85 3.64 8.34 -11.06
N LEU A 86 4.32 7.20 -11.03
CA LEU A 86 5.00 6.67 -9.84
C LEU A 86 6.08 7.61 -9.26
N THR A 87 6.63 8.50 -10.09
CA THR A 87 7.74 9.40 -9.74
C THR A 87 7.31 10.87 -9.59
N SER A 88 6.03 11.19 -9.83
CA SER A 88 5.49 12.56 -9.72
C SER A 88 4.25 12.67 -8.84
N LYS A 89 3.67 11.54 -8.43
CA LYS A 89 2.45 11.48 -7.61
C LYS A 89 2.72 10.75 -6.30
N THR A 90 1.76 10.80 -5.39
CA THR A 90 1.76 9.95 -4.19
C THR A 90 1.10 8.62 -4.52
N THR A 91 1.82 7.53 -4.27
CA THR A 91 1.33 6.16 -4.48
C THR A 91 0.72 5.63 -3.18
N TYR A 92 -0.48 5.09 -3.25
CA TYR A 92 -1.21 4.51 -2.13
C TYR A 92 -1.37 3.01 -2.33
N ILE A 93 -0.93 2.22 -1.36
CA ILE A 93 -1.11 0.77 -1.32
C ILE A 93 -1.76 0.35 0.01
N LEU A 94 -2.44 -0.79 -0.01
CA LEU A 94 -3.04 -1.37 1.19
C LEU A 94 -2.18 -2.52 1.69
N VAL A 95 -1.68 -2.40 2.91
CA VAL A 95 -0.89 -3.42 3.59
C VAL A 95 -1.68 -4.01 4.76
N SER A 96 -1.41 -5.26 5.08
CA SER A 96 -1.95 -5.91 6.27
C SER A 96 -0.88 -6.00 7.35
N ALA A 97 -1.24 -5.62 8.58
CA ALA A 97 -0.39 -5.84 9.74
C ALA A 97 -0.80 -7.14 10.40
N CYS A 98 0.13 -8.06 10.61
CA CYS A 98 -0.19 -9.38 11.14
C CYS A 98 0.72 -9.77 12.30
N THR A 99 0.27 -10.71 13.13
CA THR A 99 1.11 -11.34 14.17
C THR A 99 1.43 -12.79 13.84
N LYS A 100 2.55 -13.28 14.37
CA LYS A 100 2.82 -14.71 14.42
C LYS A 100 1.93 -15.30 15.50
N THR A 101 0.93 -16.09 15.11
CA THR A 101 0.19 -16.90 16.09
C THR A 101 1.11 -18.03 16.56
N LYS A 102 1.32 -18.14 17.87
CA LYS A 102 2.00 -19.28 18.49
C LYS A 102 1.01 -20.46 18.59
N VAL A 103 0.53 -21.01 17.47
CA VAL A 103 -0.28 -22.23 17.55
C VAL A 103 0.67 -23.42 17.69
N LYS A 104 0.63 -24.09 18.85
CA LYS A 104 1.33 -25.35 19.09
C LYS A 104 0.89 -26.39 18.05
N GLU A 105 1.87 -26.90 17.33
CA GLU A 105 1.89 -28.15 16.56
C GLU A 105 1.00 -28.28 15.30
N LYS A 106 1.70 -28.40 14.16
CA LYS A 106 1.41 -29.25 12.99
C LYS A 106 0.44 -28.79 11.89
N ARG A 107 -0.03 -27.55 11.82
CA ARG A 107 -0.65 -27.01 10.59
C ARG A 107 -0.23 -25.56 10.36
N LYS A 108 0.21 -25.26 9.13
CA LYS A 108 0.67 -23.97 8.55
C LYS A 108 0.44 -22.75 9.45
N ASP A 109 1.50 -21.99 9.75
CA ASP A 109 1.44 -20.67 10.43
C ASP A 109 0.23 -19.85 9.92
N TYR A 110 -0.83 -19.78 10.72
CA TYR A 110 -2.00 -18.95 10.41
C TYR A 110 -1.65 -17.53 10.85
N VAL A 111 -1.30 -16.70 9.88
CA VAL A 111 -1.02 -15.29 10.13
C VAL A 111 -2.33 -14.53 10.04
N THR A 112 -2.90 -14.19 11.20
CA THR A 112 -4.12 -13.38 11.31
C THR A 112 -3.76 -11.91 11.07
N ALA A 113 -4.49 -11.23 10.18
CA ALA A 113 -4.37 -9.79 10.03
C ALA A 113 -5.00 -9.10 11.24
N LEU A 114 -4.20 -8.32 11.98
CA LEU A 114 -4.66 -7.48 13.08
C LEU A 114 -5.36 -6.22 12.58
N GLY A 115 -5.01 -5.76 11.38
CA GLY A 115 -5.61 -4.58 10.79
C GLY A 115 -5.06 -4.27 9.41
N TYR A 116 -5.77 -3.41 8.69
CA TYR A 116 -5.41 -2.92 7.38
C TYR A 116 -4.94 -1.47 7.46
N TYR A 117 -3.88 -1.16 6.73
CA TYR A 117 -3.25 0.15 6.72
C TYR A 117 -3.03 0.61 5.28
N VAL A 118 -3.35 1.86 5.01
CA VAL A 118 -3.02 2.54 3.76
C VAL A 118 -1.66 3.19 3.93
N VAL A 119 -0.71 2.78 3.09
CA VAL A 119 0.64 3.34 3.02
C VAL A 119 0.67 4.33 1.87
N ALA A 120 1.00 5.59 2.18
CA ALA A 120 1.22 6.63 1.20
C ALA A 120 2.72 6.81 0.95
N ILE A 121 3.15 6.73 -0.30
CA ILE A 121 4.55 6.79 -0.72
C ILE A 121 4.71 8.04 -1.60
N ASN A 122 5.55 8.99 -1.18
CA ASN A 122 5.73 10.22 -1.94
C ASN A 122 6.71 10.01 -3.11
N GLY A 123 6.18 9.71 -4.30
CA GLY A 123 6.97 9.56 -5.52
C GLY A 123 7.75 10.82 -5.92
N ARG A 124 7.34 12.01 -5.46
CA ARG A 124 8.04 13.27 -5.71
C ARG A 124 9.27 13.46 -4.84
N HIS A 125 9.38 12.71 -3.74
CA HIS A 125 10.52 12.83 -2.84
C HIS A 125 11.79 12.34 -3.56
N PRO A 126 12.89 13.12 -3.61
CA PRO A 126 14.05 12.80 -4.44
C PRO A 126 14.62 11.38 -4.23
N MET A 127 14.65 10.91 -2.98
CA MET A 127 15.13 9.55 -2.69
C MET A 127 14.18 8.46 -3.20
N ILE A 128 12.86 8.61 -3.01
CA ILE A 128 11.88 7.63 -3.49
C ILE A 128 11.85 7.63 -5.01
N LYS A 129 11.87 8.83 -5.61
CA LYS A 129 11.96 9.02 -7.05
C LYS A 129 13.16 8.26 -7.62
N TRP A 130 14.35 8.46 -7.05
CA TRP A 130 15.56 7.81 -7.52
C TRP A 130 15.51 6.28 -7.38
N GLU A 131 15.07 5.75 -6.23
CA GLU A 131 14.90 4.31 -6.03
C GLU A 131 13.92 3.69 -7.02
N MET A 132 12.79 4.37 -7.26
CA MET A 132 11.77 3.94 -8.21
C MET A 132 12.27 3.98 -9.65
N GLU A 133 12.93 5.07 -10.08
CA GLU A 133 13.49 5.20 -11.43
C GLU A 133 14.56 4.14 -11.67
N ARG A 134 15.49 3.97 -10.74
CA ARG A 134 16.55 2.97 -10.81
C ARG A 134 15.99 1.55 -10.89
N GLY A 135 15.03 1.22 -10.02
CA GLY A 135 14.42 -0.11 -9.98
C GLY A 135 13.66 -0.44 -11.26
N LEU A 136 12.90 0.52 -11.79
CA LEU A 136 12.23 0.38 -13.08
C LEU A 136 13.23 0.20 -14.21
N ASP A 137 14.28 1.03 -14.28
CA ASP A 137 15.31 0.93 -15.34
C ASP A 137 16.04 -0.41 -15.33
N MET A 138 16.37 -0.95 -14.15
CA MET A 138 17.03 -2.25 -14.01
C MET A 138 16.12 -3.42 -14.38
N THR A 139 14.80 -3.24 -14.34
CA THR A 139 13.82 -4.31 -14.56
C THR A 139 13.18 -4.28 -15.94
N ILE A 140 13.45 -3.26 -16.78
CA ILE A 140 13.03 -3.25 -18.20
C ILE A 140 13.75 -4.37 -18.97
N SER A 141 13.02 -5.11 -19.82
CA SER A 141 13.67 -6.10 -20.70
C SER A 141 14.50 -5.44 -21.79
N SER A 142 15.73 -5.92 -21.96
CA SER A 142 16.63 -5.48 -23.05
C SER A 142 16.15 -5.95 -24.43
N VAL A 143 15.22 -6.91 -24.48
CA VAL A 143 14.70 -7.48 -25.73
C VAL A 143 13.35 -6.86 -26.05
N ALA A 144 13.29 -6.14 -27.17
CA ALA A 144 12.02 -5.63 -27.70
C ALA A 144 11.10 -6.80 -28.07
N GLY A 145 9.85 -6.77 -27.62
CA GLY A 145 8.86 -7.81 -27.91
C GLY A 145 8.56 -8.77 -26.76
N GLU A 146 9.29 -8.70 -25.64
CA GLU A 146 9.06 -9.59 -24.50
C GLU A 146 8.02 -9.04 -23.52
N SER A 147 7.23 -9.97 -22.97
CA SER A 147 6.34 -9.70 -21.84
C SER A 147 7.07 -9.99 -20.52
N TYR A 148 6.98 -9.06 -19.57
CA TYR A 148 7.65 -9.17 -18.28
C TYR A 148 6.79 -8.63 -17.15
N SER A 149 6.99 -9.17 -15.95
CA SER A 149 6.30 -8.75 -14.73
C SER A 149 7.34 -8.18 -13.78
N VAL A 150 7.12 -6.96 -13.30
CA VAL A 150 7.95 -6.28 -12.30
C VAL A 150 7.20 -6.25 -10.98
N ASP A 151 7.75 -6.90 -9.97
CA ASP A 151 7.27 -6.83 -8.59
C ASP A 151 7.98 -5.67 -7.86
N VAL A 152 7.19 -4.68 -7.44
CA VAL A 152 7.67 -3.52 -6.69
C VAL A 152 7.38 -3.72 -5.22
N ASP A 153 8.40 -4.14 -4.47
CA ASP A 153 8.27 -4.38 -3.03
C ASP A 153 8.70 -3.15 -2.22
N VAL A 154 7.84 -2.71 -1.30
CA VAL A 154 8.13 -1.59 -0.38
C VAL A 154 8.33 -2.05 1.06
N SER A 155 8.48 -3.35 1.30
CA SER A 155 8.69 -3.92 2.64
C SER A 155 9.85 -3.27 3.40
N ALA A 156 11.00 -3.10 2.74
CA ALA A 156 12.20 -2.51 3.34
C ALA A 156 12.00 -1.02 3.67
N ALA A 157 11.41 -0.26 2.73
CA ALA A 157 11.06 1.13 2.94
C ALA A 157 10.08 1.30 4.11
N LEU A 158 9.03 0.48 4.16
CA LEU A 158 8.03 0.50 5.23
C LEU A 158 8.66 0.15 6.59
N GLN A 159 9.47 -0.91 6.64
CA GLN A 159 10.16 -1.33 7.86
C GLN A 159 11.14 -0.27 8.38
N GLY A 160 11.86 0.40 7.48
CA GLY A 160 12.77 1.49 7.81
C GLY A 160 12.06 2.77 8.26
N TRP A 161 10.90 3.08 7.67
CA TRP A 161 10.12 4.28 7.97
C TRP A 161 9.39 4.20 9.31
N VAL A 162 8.66 3.11 9.51
CA VAL A 162 7.82 2.87 10.69
C VAL A 162 8.67 2.72 11.97
N GLY A 163 9.94 2.35 11.80
CA GLY A 163 10.90 2.17 12.88
C GLY A 163 10.56 1.02 13.81
N GLU A 164 11.33 0.89 14.88
CA GLU A 164 11.09 -0.15 15.90
C GLU A 164 9.96 0.19 16.88
N SER A 165 9.51 1.45 16.89
CA SER A 165 8.53 1.96 17.85
C SER A 165 7.07 1.64 17.51
N PHE A 166 6.78 1.21 16.28
CA PHE A 166 5.40 0.90 15.91
C PHE A 166 4.98 -0.44 16.49
N GLN A 167 4.00 -0.37 17.36
CA GLN A 167 3.45 -1.51 18.07
C GLN A 167 1.93 -1.46 17.92
N ILE A 168 1.36 -2.61 17.60
CA ILE A 168 -0.08 -2.80 17.57
C ILE A 168 -0.47 -3.48 18.90
N LEU A 169 -1.65 -3.17 19.40
CA LEU A 169 -2.20 -3.84 20.57
C LEU A 169 -2.88 -5.14 20.09
N ASP A 170 -2.40 -6.28 20.57
CA ASP A 170 -2.98 -7.60 20.32
C ASP A 170 -3.23 -8.27 21.67
N ASP A 171 -4.50 -8.56 21.98
CA ASP A 171 -4.93 -9.11 23.28
C ASP A 171 -4.36 -8.38 24.52
N GLY A 172 -4.24 -7.05 24.45
CA GLY A 172 -3.69 -6.22 25.52
C GLY A 172 -2.16 -6.11 25.56
N GLU A 173 -1.45 -6.88 24.74
CA GLU A 173 0.01 -6.81 24.60
C GLU A 173 0.42 -5.95 23.41
N LYS A 174 1.54 -5.22 23.56
CA LYS A 174 2.13 -4.46 22.46
C LYS A 174 3.06 -5.36 21.66
N VAL A 175 2.67 -5.64 20.41
CA VAL A 175 3.41 -6.53 19.52
C VAL A 175 3.93 -5.80 18.30
N LYS A 176 5.12 -6.18 17.84
CA LYS A 176 5.67 -5.71 16.57
C LYS A 176 4.95 -6.45 15.43
N PRO A 177 4.25 -5.74 14.54
CA PRO A 177 3.57 -6.40 13.44
C PRO A 177 4.55 -6.89 12.38
N ILE A 178 4.15 -7.92 11.67
CA ILE A 178 4.73 -8.34 10.41
C ILE A 178 3.86 -7.75 9.32
N TRP A 179 4.47 -6.93 8.48
CA TRP A 179 3.79 -6.35 7.32
C TRP A 179 3.67 -7.39 6.22
N ARG A 180 2.46 -7.51 5.68
CA ARG A 180 2.15 -8.31 4.51
C ARG A 180 1.56 -7.42 3.43
N ASP A 181 1.56 -7.96 2.22
CA ASP A 181 1.04 -7.29 1.06
C ASP A 181 1.73 -5.96 0.73
N THR A 182 3.03 -5.89 0.99
CA THR A 182 3.86 -4.69 0.80
C THR A 182 4.30 -4.48 -0.64
N HIS A 183 3.62 -5.09 -1.62
CA HIS A 183 4.06 -5.06 -3.01
C HIS A 183 2.90 -4.87 -3.98
N PHE A 184 3.22 -4.38 -5.17
CA PHE A 184 2.33 -4.31 -6.32
C PHE A 184 3.10 -4.69 -7.59
N ILE A 185 2.38 -5.20 -8.58
CA ILE A 185 2.94 -5.80 -9.78
C ILE A 185 2.63 -4.91 -10.98
N ILE A 186 3.63 -4.68 -11.82
CA ILE A 186 3.50 -4.06 -13.14
C ILE A 186 3.76 -5.15 -14.18
N GLU A 187 2.76 -5.50 -14.98
CA GLU A 187 2.91 -6.42 -16.11
C GLU A 187 2.99 -5.63 -17.41
N TYR A 188 4.12 -5.75 -18.09
CA TYR A 188 4.28 -5.31 -19.46
C TYR A 188 3.93 -6.47 -20.40
N CYS A 189 2.87 -6.29 -21.18
CA CYS A 189 2.45 -7.23 -22.20
C CYS A 189 2.81 -6.66 -23.58
N SER A 190 3.72 -7.30 -24.31
CA SER A 190 4.08 -6.82 -25.63
C SER A 190 3.01 -7.17 -26.67
N ASP A 191 2.53 -6.18 -27.43
CA ASP A 191 1.59 -6.34 -28.56
C ASP A 191 2.26 -6.94 -29.84
N ALA A 192 3.30 -7.75 -29.67
CA ALA A 192 3.96 -8.36 -30.82
C ALA A 192 2.96 -9.33 -31.48
N LEU A 193 2.56 -9.03 -32.73
CA LEU A 193 1.67 -9.81 -33.60
C LEU A 193 2.12 -11.27 -33.87
N PHE A 194 3.20 -11.71 -33.22
CA PHE A 194 3.64 -13.08 -33.13
C PHE A 194 3.67 -13.51 -31.65
N ASP A 195 2.77 -14.43 -31.29
CA ASP A 195 2.59 -15.03 -29.96
C ASP A 195 3.78 -15.92 -29.49
N PHE A 196 5.01 -15.65 -29.93
CA PHE A 196 6.18 -16.33 -29.38
C PHE A 196 6.39 -16.06 -27.86
N PRO A 197 6.06 -14.88 -27.29
CA PRO A 197 6.24 -14.62 -25.85
C PRO A 197 5.29 -15.40 -24.94
N TYR A 198 4.06 -15.68 -25.39
CA TYR A 198 3.11 -16.48 -24.59
C TYR A 198 3.59 -17.92 -24.40
N TRP A 199 4.39 -18.45 -25.34
CA TRP A 199 4.94 -19.80 -25.27
C TRP A 199 6.12 -19.95 -24.29
N PHE A 200 6.86 -18.86 -24.01
CA PHE A 200 8.01 -18.85 -23.10
C PHE A 200 7.72 -18.25 -21.71
N GLY A 201 6.52 -17.69 -21.51
CA GLY A 201 6.09 -17.17 -20.21
C GLY A 201 6.69 -15.80 -19.86
N PHE A 202 6.04 -15.11 -18.92
CA PHE A 202 6.49 -13.79 -18.46
C PHE A 202 7.83 -13.89 -17.71
N SER A 203 8.81 -13.07 -18.12
CA SER A 203 10.02 -12.87 -17.32
C SER A 203 9.63 -12.17 -16.01
N LYS A 204 9.79 -12.86 -14.87
CA LYS A 204 9.52 -12.30 -13.54
C LYS A 204 10.75 -11.56 -13.03
N ARG A 205 10.58 -10.30 -12.66
CA ARG A 205 11.61 -9.41 -12.15
C ARG A 205 11.09 -8.72 -10.90
N GLN A 206 11.99 -8.32 -10.01
CA GLN A 206 11.62 -7.71 -8.75
C GLN A 206 12.66 -6.66 -8.37
N PHE A 207 12.21 -5.56 -7.77
CA PHE A 207 13.08 -4.65 -7.04
C PHE A 207 12.41 -4.18 -5.75
N THR A 208 13.24 -3.78 -4.79
CA THR A 208 12.78 -3.33 -3.48
C THR A 208 13.07 -1.84 -3.32
N VAL A 209 12.04 -1.06 -3.03
CA VAL A 209 12.19 0.34 -2.64
C VAL A 209 12.74 0.38 -1.21
N SER A 210 13.86 1.05 -1.02
CA SER A 210 14.55 1.15 0.26
C SER A 210 14.45 2.55 0.86
N TYR A 211 14.41 2.62 2.19
CA TYR A 211 14.46 3.89 2.94
C TYR A 211 15.78 3.97 3.70
N HIS A 212 16.57 5.01 3.43
CA HIS A 212 17.90 5.22 4.02
C HIS A 212 17.98 6.54 4.80
N GLY A 213 16.92 6.91 5.53
CA GLY A 213 16.89 8.15 6.30
C GLY A 213 18.10 8.28 7.23
N ARG A 214 18.84 9.39 7.13
CA ARG A 214 19.78 9.80 8.18
C ARG A 214 18.99 10.01 9.47
N GLY A 215 19.51 9.52 10.59
CA GLY A 215 18.82 9.44 11.88
C GLY A 215 18.51 10.76 12.59
N ASP A 216 18.01 11.79 11.92
CA ASP A 216 17.61 13.04 12.55
C ASP A 216 16.13 13.39 12.27
N GLN A 217 15.35 13.32 13.34
CA GLN A 217 14.18 14.17 13.63
C GLN A 217 13.10 14.29 12.54
N HIS A 218 12.41 13.19 12.20
CA HIS A 218 11.01 13.32 11.77
C HIS A 218 10.09 13.37 13.00
N PRO A 219 9.07 14.24 13.03
CA PRO A 219 8.11 14.25 14.12
C PRO A 219 7.47 12.87 14.21
N LYS A 220 7.67 12.25 15.38
CA LYS A 220 7.17 10.92 15.73
C LYS A 220 5.73 10.77 15.28
N CYS A 221 5.45 9.73 14.49
CA CYS A 221 4.10 9.37 14.06
C CYS A 221 3.16 9.39 15.28
N CYS A 222 2.29 10.40 15.36
CA CYS A 222 1.30 10.50 16.41
C CYS A 222 0.10 9.66 15.96
N VAL A 223 0.24 8.34 16.03
CA VAL A 223 -0.91 7.43 15.92
C VAL A 223 -1.73 7.65 17.18
N LYS A 224 -2.73 8.53 17.09
CA LYS A 224 -3.76 8.63 18.12
C LYS A 224 -4.63 7.38 18.00
N GLN A 225 -4.29 6.35 18.78
CA GLN A 225 -5.21 5.27 19.07
C GLN A 225 -6.45 5.89 19.74
N GLN A 226 -7.55 6.04 18.99
CA GLN A 226 -8.84 6.30 19.61
C GLN A 226 -9.39 4.98 20.10
N ILE A 227 -9.31 4.82 21.42
CA ILE A 227 -9.92 3.74 22.19
C ILE A 227 -11.45 3.83 21.97
N SER A 228 -12.03 2.84 21.29
CA SER A 228 -13.47 2.57 21.30
C SER A 228 -13.76 1.67 22.50
N THR A 229 -13.83 2.25 23.70
CA THR A 229 -14.48 1.62 24.86
C THR A 229 -15.96 1.96 24.82
N GLU A 230 -16.74 1.22 24.04
CA GLU A 230 -18.19 1.17 24.22
C GLU A 230 -18.73 -0.14 23.62
N ASN A 231 -18.63 -1.22 24.40
CA ASN A 231 -19.57 -2.35 24.40
C ASN A 231 -19.14 -3.36 25.46
N ARG A 232 -19.25 -2.96 26.73
CA ARG A 232 -19.23 -3.91 27.84
C ARG A 232 -19.99 -3.33 29.03
N HIS A 233 -21.30 -3.17 28.90
CA HIS A 233 -22.27 -3.25 30.02
C HIS A 233 -23.70 -3.21 29.47
N GLN A 234 -24.21 -4.37 29.04
CA GLN A 234 -25.64 -4.70 29.16
C GLN A 234 -25.82 -6.20 28.89
N SER A 235 -25.50 -7.01 29.90
CA SER A 235 -25.98 -8.38 30.05
C SER A 235 -25.64 -8.81 31.48
N MET A 236 -26.37 -8.25 32.45
CA MET A 236 -26.64 -8.78 33.78
C MET A 236 -27.68 -7.86 34.42
N GLU A 237 -28.70 -8.47 35.03
CA GLU A 237 -29.93 -7.88 35.62
C GLU A 237 -31.03 -7.64 34.56
N ILE A 238 -32.18 -8.34 34.53
CA ILE A 238 -32.95 -9.15 35.49
C ILE A 238 -33.58 -10.34 34.73
#